data_AF-A0AA43KVB9-F1
#
_entry.id   AF-A0AA43KVB9-F1
#
_cell.length_a   1.000
_cell.length_b   1.000
_cell.length_c   1.000
_cell.angle_alpha   90.00
_cell.angle_beta   90.00
_cell.angle_gamma   90.00
#
_symmetry.space_group_name_H-M   'P 1'
#
loop_
_entity.id
_entity.type
_entity.pdbx_description
1 polymer ?
#
loop_
_entity_poly.entity_id
_entity_poly.type
_entity_poly.pdbx_seq_one_letter_code
_entity_poly.pdbx_strand_id
1 'polypeptide(L)'
;MKKCILLFISLFPILAFGQYIGVGYQYADFKKHQFVATVAYPWLIPEKNGSVFLTSGLEYSTKAGDISGLNLKAASFSVPYVLDESKLPFIVQPGLDAGYLFGLNHAKDGVVLTPNLHFEYGLGLHLRVGYDYNVRAKDGQFFVRIAVGIGAGVAMVMKGWTK
;
A
#
# COMPACT_ATOMS: atom_id res chain seq x y z
N MET A 1 19.07 21.57 14.37
CA MET A 1 19.45 21.07 13.03
C MET A 1 20.29 19.80 13.07
N LYS A 2 21.47 19.76 13.72
CA LYS A 2 22.34 18.56 13.77
C LYS A 2 21.65 17.28 14.32
N LYS A 3 20.80 17.41 15.33
CA LYS A 3 20.02 16.28 15.90
C LYS A 3 18.97 15.73 14.93
N CYS A 4 18.31 16.58 14.15
CA CYS A 4 17.34 16.17 13.12
C CYS A 4 18.04 15.47 11.95
N ILE A 5 19.23 15.94 11.57
CA ILE A 5 20.06 15.32 10.52
C ILE A 5 20.53 13.93 10.97
N LEU A 6 20.99 13.79 12.22
CA LEU A 6 21.34 12.49 12.79
C LEU A 6 20.15 11.54 12.89
N LEU A 7 18.96 12.03 13.27
CA LEU A 7 17.73 11.25 13.27
C LEU A 7 17.38 10.77 11.85
N PHE A 8 17.47 11.66 10.87
CA PHE A 8 17.20 11.37 9.45
C PHE A 8 18.20 10.34 8.89
N ILE A 9 19.49 10.49 9.19
CA ILE A 9 20.55 9.55 8.81
C ILE A 9 20.37 8.20 9.55
N SER A 10 19.89 8.19 10.79
CA SER A 10 19.64 6.96 11.55
C SER A 10 18.37 6.21 11.12
N LEU A 11 17.41 6.92 10.51
CA LEU A 11 16.24 6.34 9.86
C LEU A 11 16.53 5.92 8.42
N PHE A 12 17.64 6.39 7.84
CA PHE A 12 18.08 6.07 6.48
C PHE A 12 18.30 4.58 6.21
N PRO A 13 18.82 3.75 7.14
CA PRO A 13 18.85 2.30 6.99
C PRO A 13 17.45 1.70 6.90
N ILE A 14 16.46 2.28 7.59
CA ILE A 14 15.06 1.84 7.48
C ILE A 14 14.52 2.22 6.10
N LEU A 15 14.88 3.40 5.56
CA LEU A 15 14.57 3.83 4.18
C LEU A 15 15.31 3.00 3.11
N ALA A 16 16.47 2.44 3.43
CA ALA A 16 17.30 1.64 2.55
C ALA A 16 16.74 0.22 2.31
N PHE A 17 15.86 -0.27 3.18
CA PHE A 17 15.01 -1.41 2.91
C PHE A 17 13.73 -0.91 2.23
N GLY A 18 13.65 -1.02 0.91
CA GLY A 18 12.68 -0.33 0.03
C GLY A 18 11.30 -0.05 0.64
N GLN A 19 11.13 1.10 1.29
CA GLN A 19 9.87 1.49 1.90
C GLN A 19 8.93 2.02 0.82
N TYR A 20 7.73 1.47 0.78
CA TYR A 20 6.64 2.04 0.01
C TYR A 20 6.04 3.19 0.81
N ILE A 21 6.38 4.43 0.49
CA ILE A 21 5.77 5.61 1.13
C ILE A 21 4.87 6.28 0.11
N GLY A 22 3.59 6.42 0.43
CA GLY A 22 2.63 7.04 -0.46
C GLY A 22 1.58 7.86 0.27
N VAL A 23 1.05 8.84 -0.45
CA VAL A 23 -0.14 9.60 -0.05
C VAL A 23 -1.13 9.57 -1.19
N GLY A 24 -2.41 9.57 -0.87
CA GLY A 24 -3.44 9.38 -1.87
C GLY A 24 -4.80 9.81 -1.42
N TYR A 25 -5.71 9.64 -2.35
CA TYR A 25 -7.12 9.92 -2.20
C TYR A 25 -7.89 8.65 -2.46
N GLN A 26 -8.85 8.35 -1.59
CA GLN A 26 -9.71 7.20 -1.64
C GLN A 26 -11.17 7.64 -1.71
N TYR A 27 -11.87 7.14 -2.72
CA TYR A 27 -13.31 7.24 -2.86
C TYR A 27 -13.95 5.94 -2.38
N ALA A 28 -14.50 5.97 -1.16
CA ALA A 28 -15.11 4.83 -0.50
C ALA A 28 -16.64 4.82 -0.70
N ASP A 29 -17.19 3.64 -0.97
CA ASP A 29 -18.61 3.37 -1.28
C ASP A 29 -19.23 4.31 -2.33
N PHE A 30 -18.39 4.88 -3.19
CA PHE A 30 -18.75 5.93 -4.14
C PHE A 30 -19.51 7.12 -3.53
N LYS A 31 -19.22 7.46 -2.27
CA LYS A 31 -19.87 8.57 -1.55
C LYS A 31 -18.94 9.29 -0.59
N LYS A 32 -17.95 8.60 -0.07
CA LYS A 32 -17.09 9.05 1.03
C LYS A 32 -15.70 9.33 0.49
N HIS A 33 -15.10 10.42 0.96
CA HIS A 33 -13.81 10.88 0.47
C HIS A 33 -12.78 10.80 1.60
N GLN A 34 -11.70 10.05 1.38
CA GLN A 34 -10.68 9.81 2.39
C GLN A 34 -9.31 10.21 1.85
N PHE A 35 -8.56 10.98 2.63
CA PHE A 35 -7.13 11.07 2.42
C PHE A 35 -6.48 9.82 3.01
N VAL A 36 -5.50 9.26 2.32
CA VAL A 36 -4.78 8.05 2.73
C VAL A 36 -3.28 8.31 2.74
N ALA A 37 -2.61 7.88 3.80
CA ALA A 37 -1.16 7.79 3.85
C ALA A 37 -0.75 6.34 4.10
N THR A 38 0.27 5.86 3.40
CA THR A 38 0.72 4.47 3.47
C THR A 38 2.23 4.41 3.62
N VAL A 39 2.68 3.53 4.50
CA VAL A 39 4.08 3.09 4.62
C VAL A 39 4.08 1.57 4.58
N ALA A 40 4.69 0.94 3.59
CA ALA A 40 4.82 -0.51 3.52
C ALA A 40 6.28 -0.96 3.42
N TYR A 41 6.57 -2.12 3.99
CA TYR A 41 7.85 -2.78 4.04
C TYR A 41 7.78 -4.11 3.27
N PRO A 42 8.57 -4.29 2.21
CA PRO A 42 8.62 -5.54 1.47
C PRO A 42 9.51 -6.56 2.18
N TRP A 43 8.95 -7.73 2.46
CA TRP A 43 9.67 -8.89 2.99
C TRP A 43 10.22 -9.76 1.86
N LEU A 44 9.40 -9.98 0.83
CA LEU A 44 9.76 -10.77 -0.33
C LEU A 44 9.44 -9.98 -1.59
N ILE A 45 10.47 -9.80 -2.41
CA ILE A 45 10.40 -9.19 -3.72
C ILE A 45 10.84 -10.27 -4.72
N PRO A 46 9.95 -10.70 -5.63
CA PRO A 46 10.27 -11.65 -6.69
C PRO A 46 11.55 -11.30 -7.45
N GLU A 47 12.22 -12.32 -7.99
CA GLU A 47 13.36 -12.13 -8.92
C GLU A 47 12.93 -12.17 -10.39
N LYS A 48 11.79 -12.80 -10.75
CA LYS A 48 11.19 -12.83 -12.10
C LYS A 48 9.65 -12.94 -12.09
N ASN A 49 9.03 -12.62 -13.24
CA ASN A 49 7.58 -12.69 -13.51
C ASN A 49 6.90 -13.90 -12.86
N GLY A 50 5.85 -13.66 -12.07
CA GLY A 50 4.98 -14.70 -11.52
C GLY A 50 5.29 -15.18 -10.09
N SER A 51 6.13 -14.48 -9.30
CA SER A 51 6.30 -14.81 -7.87
C SER A 51 5.52 -13.86 -6.96
N VAL A 52 5.24 -14.27 -5.72
CA VAL A 52 4.45 -13.50 -4.75
C VAL A 52 5.27 -12.36 -4.12
N PHE A 53 4.73 -11.14 -4.13
CA PHE A 53 5.15 -10.07 -3.25
C PHE A 53 4.54 -10.27 -1.86
N LEU A 54 5.38 -10.21 -0.83
CA LEU A 54 4.92 -10.16 0.56
C LEU A 54 5.39 -8.85 1.18
N THR A 55 4.44 -8.07 1.66
CA THR A 55 4.70 -6.81 2.36
C THR A 55 3.95 -6.77 3.69
N SER A 56 4.41 -5.93 4.61
CA SER A 56 3.63 -5.47 5.76
C SER A 56 3.63 -3.95 5.77
N GLY A 57 2.79 -3.30 6.54
CA GLY A 57 2.79 -1.84 6.56
C GLY A 57 1.78 -1.20 7.47
N LEU A 58 1.76 0.11 7.41
CA LEU A 58 0.81 0.99 8.07
C LEU A 58 0.07 1.78 7.00
N GLU A 59 -1.23 1.93 7.20
CA GLU A 59 -2.07 2.75 6.36
C GLU A 59 -2.99 3.59 7.24
N TYR A 60 -2.98 4.90 7.07
CA TYR A 60 -3.91 5.78 7.74
C TYR A 60 -4.90 6.33 6.74
N SER A 61 -6.20 6.28 7.06
CA SER A 61 -7.25 6.93 6.28
C SER A 61 -8.10 7.86 7.15
N THR A 62 -8.49 9.02 6.59
CA THR A 62 -9.27 10.02 7.32
C THR A 62 -10.72 9.57 7.59
N LYS A 63 -11.34 10.18 8.60
CA LYS A 63 -12.73 9.93 9.03
C LYS A 63 -13.72 10.31 7.94
N ALA A 64 -14.15 9.33 7.16
CA ALA A 64 -15.27 9.47 6.22
C ALA A 64 -15.92 8.11 5.90
N GLY A 65 -15.12 7.04 5.85
CA GLY A 65 -15.57 5.67 5.57
C GLY A 65 -15.94 4.85 6.79
N ASP A 66 -16.66 3.74 6.55
CA ASP A 66 -16.99 2.76 7.61
C ASP A 66 -15.73 2.02 8.05
N ILE A 67 -14.75 1.89 7.15
CA ILE A 67 -13.40 1.46 7.44
C ILE A 67 -12.48 2.67 7.31
N SER A 68 -12.19 3.31 8.44
CA SER A 68 -11.30 4.48 8.52
C SER A 68 -10.45 4.47 9.79
N GLY A 69 -9.27 5.08 9.76
CA GLY A 69 -8.33 5.09 10.88
C GLY A 69 -6.96 4.54 10.53
N LEU A 70 -6.24 4.03 11.52
CA LEU A 70 -4.90 3.46 11.36
C LEU A 70 -4.99 1.94 11.20
N ASN A 71 -4.65 1.42 10.04
CA ASN A 71 -4.61 0.00 9.72
C ASN A 71 -3.16 -0.50 9.71
N LEU A 72 -2.84 -1.41 10.61
CA LEU A 72 -1.59 -2.17 10.61
C LEU A 72 -1.77 -3.41 9.72
N LYS A 73 -1.26 -3.32 8.49
CA LYS A 73 -1.23 -4.43 7.53
C LYS A 73 -0.14 -5.40 7.93
N ALA A 74 -0.50 -6.44 8.69
CA ALA A 74 0.41 -7.47 9.15
C ALA A 74 0.99 -8.26 7.97
N ALA A 75 0.16 -8.54 6.96
CA ALA A 75 0.59 -9.19 5.72
C ALA A 75 -0.21 -8.64 4.54
N SER A 76 0.45 -8.48 3.41
CA SER A 76 -0.16 -8.11 2.14
C SER A 76 0.53 -8.90 1.05
N PHE A 77 -0.24 -9.79 0.43
CA PHE A 77 0.20 -10.70 -0.61
C PHE A 77 -0.27 -10.15 -1.95
N SER A 78 0.62 -10.02 -2.92
CA SER A 78 0.22 -9.69 -4.28
C SER A 78 1.01 -10.49 -5.31
N VAL A 79 0.43 -10.73 -6.48
CA VAL A 79 1.11 -11.41 -7.59
C VAL A 79 1.27 -10.39 -8.71
N PRO A 80 2.48 -9.89 -8.97
CA PRO A 80 2.72 -8.87 -9.98
C PRO A 80 2.71 -9.49 -11.38
N TYR A 81 2.08 -8.77 -12.31
CA TYR A 81 2.13 -9.04 -13.73
C TYR A 81 2.55 -7.76 -14.45
N VAL A 82 3.70 -7.81 -15.11
CA VAL A 82 4.25 -6.68 -15.87
C VAL A 82 3.64 -6.74 -17.28
N LEU A 83 2.87 -5.71 -17.66
CA LEU A 83 2.26 -5.62 -18.99
C LEU A 83 3.20 -5.01 -20.04
N ASP A 84 4.11 -4.14 -19.59
CA ASP A 84 5.09 -3.48 -20.44
C ASP A 84 6.42 -3.37 -19.66
N GLU A 85 7.49 -3.92 -20.23
CA GLU A 85 8.85 -3.90 -19.69
C GLU A 85 9.65 -2.68 -20.18
N SER A 86 9.00 -1.72 -20.85
CA SER A 86 9.61 -0.46 -21.27
C SER A 86 10.11 0.38 -20.08
N LYS A 87 10.74 1.54 -20.36
CA LYS A 87 11.27 2.45 -19.33
C LYS A 87 10.21 2.94 -18.32
N LEU A 88 8.92 2.83 -18.67
CA LEU A 88 7.81 3.19 -17.80
C LEU A 88 6.92 1.95 -17.60
N PRO A 89 7.29 1.06 -16.66
CA PRO A 89 6.59 -0.20 -16.51
C PRO A 89 5.14 0.04 -16.07
N PHE A 90 4.23 -0.76 -16.63
CA PHE A 90 2.87 -0.87 -16.17
C PHE A 90 2.67 -2.23 -15.52
N ILE A 91 2.27 -2.22 -14.25
CA ILE A 91 2.22 -3.43 -13.42
C ILE A 91 0.82 -3.58 -12.85
N VAL A 92 0.27 -4.78 -12.97
CA VAL A 92 -1.01 -5.18 -12.37
C VAL A 92 -0.74 -6.20 -11.28
N GLN A 93 -1.33 -6.00 -10.11
CA GLN A 93 -1.08 -6.83 -8.93
C GLN A 93 -2.41 -7.14 -8.24
N PRO A 94 -3.08 -8.25 -8.57
CA PRO A 94 -4.09 -8.81 -7.68
C PRO A 94 -3.45 -9.13 -6.32
N GLY A 95 -4.17 -8.83 -5.25
CA GLY A 95 -3.67 -9.03 -3.91
C GLY A 95 -4.74 -9.18 -2.84
N LEU A 96 -4.26 -9.59 -1.66
CA LEU A 96 -5.05 -9.73 -0.45
C LEU A 96 -4.23 -9.18 0.72
N ASP A 97 -4.77 -8.14 1.37
CA ASP A 97 -4.18 -7.61 2.59
C ASP A 97 -4.93 -8.17 3.80
N ALA A 98 -4.19 -8.41 4.87
CA ALA A 98 -4.70 -8.73 6.19
C ALA A 98 -4.04 -7.81 7.21
N GLY A 99 -4.87 -7.12 7.99
CA GLY A 99 -4.39 -6.16 8.98
C GLY A 99 -5.33 -5.97 10.15
N TYR A 100 -4.89 -5.16 11.10
CA TYR A 100 -5.70 -4.72 12.22
C TYR A 100 -5.96 -3.23 12.13
N LEU A 101 -7.23 -2.86 12.02
CA LEU A 101 -7.69 -1.49 12.05
C LEU A 101 -7.87 -1.02 13.49
N PHE A 102 -7.17 0.06 13.82
CA PHE A 102 -7.50 0.96 14.92
C PHE A 102 -8.35 2.08 14.34
N GLY A 103 -9.65 2.05 14.61
CA GLY A 103 -10.62 3.00 14.09
C GLY A 103 -10.49 4.40 14.69
N LEU A 104 -9.73 4.58 15.78
CA LEU A 104 -9.44 5.88 16.40
C LEU A 104 -10.73 6.70 16.69
N ASN A 105 -11.78 6.07 17.19
CA ASN A 105 -13.12 6.64 17.44
C ASN A 105 -13.89 7.07 16.17
N HIS A 106 -13.45 6.65 14.99
CA HIS A 106 -14.06 6.97 13.69
C HIS A 106 -14.69 5.76 13.01
N ALA A 107 -14.10 4.59 13.22
CA ALA A 107 -14.61 3.29 12.81
C ALA A 107 -14.49 2.30 13.98
N LYS A 108 -15.01 1.09 13.79
CA LYS A 108 -14.84 0.00 14.75
C LYS A 108 -13.48 -0.66 14.56
N ASP A 109 -12.80 -0.94 15.67
CA ASP A 109 -11.55 -1.67 15.64
C ASP A 109 -11.78 -3.13 15.20
N GLY A 110 -10.80 -3.72 14.51
CA GLY A 110 -10.88 -5.13 14.15
C GLY A 110 -9.92 -5.58 13.07
N VAL A 111 -9.97 -6.88 12.79
CA VAL A 111 -9.22 -7.48 11.69
C VAL A 111 -9.89 -7.11 10.37
N VAL A 112 -9.13 -6.49 9.47
CA VAL A 112 -9.58 -6.12 8.14
C VAL A 112 -8.89 -7.00 7.11
N LEU A 113 -9.70 -7.60 6.24
CA LEU A 113 -9.25 -8.30 5.05
C LEU A 113 -9.60 -7.45 3.83
N THR A 114 -8.65 -7.30 2.92
CA THR A 114 -8.81 -6.44 1.75
C THR A 114 -8.39 -7.17 0.48
N PRO A 115 -9.30 -7.92 -0.19
CA PRO A 115 -9.08 -8.30 -1.58
C PRO A 115 -9.03 -7.04 -2.45
N ASN A 116 -8.01 -6.95 -3.30
CA ASN A 116 -7.76 -5.76 -4.09
C ASN A 116 -7.05 -6.07 -5.41
N LEU A 117 -7.10 -5.08 -6.30
CA LEU A 117 -6.36 -5.03 -7.53
C LEU A 117 -5.59 -3.71 -7.56
N HIS A 118 -4.26 -3.82 -7.57
CA HIS A 118 -3.34 -2.68 -7.56
C HIS A 118 -2.70 -2.54 -8.93
N PHE A 119 -2.76 -1.34 -9.47
CA PHE A 119 -2.11 -0.93 -10.71
C PHE A 119 -1.02 0.08 -10.37
N GLU A 120 0.15 -0.11 -10.95
CA GLU A 120 1.27 0.79 -10.82
C GLU A 120 1.73 1.22 -12.21
N TYR A 121 1.91 2.52 -12.39
CA TYR A 121 2.46 3.10 -13.61
C TYR A 121 3.71 3.91 -13.30
N GLY A 122 4.79 3.58 -13.99
CA GLY A 122 6.09 4.23 -13.79
C GLY A 122 6.65 3.97 -12.39
N LEU A 123 7.21 5.02 -11.78
CA LEU A 123 7.95 4.93 -10.51
C LEU A 123 7.15 5.42 -9.28
N GLY A 124 5.87 5.72 -9.42
CA GLY A 124 5.14 6.25 -8.27
C GLY A 124 3.69 6.62 -8.42
N LEU A 125 3.04 6.31 -9.55
CA LEU A 125 1.59 6.45 -9.65
C LEU A 125 0.93 5.11 -9.35
N HIS A 126 0.01 5.12 -8.38
CA HIS A 126 -0.67 3.93 -7.91
C HIS A 126 -2.18 4.13 -8.02
N LEU A 127 -2.86 3.16 -8.63
CA LEU A 127 -4.31 3.05 -8.60
C LEU A 127 -4.66 1.73 -7.92
N ARG A 128 -5.49 1.76 -6.89
CA ARG A 128 -5.90 0.57 -6.17
C ARG A 128 -7.41 0.52 -6.06
N VAL A 129 -7.99 -0.60 -6.41
CA VAL A 129 -9.43 -0.86 -6.23
C VAL A 129 -9.59 -2.07 -5.34
N GLY A 130 -10.58 -2.09 -4.47
CA GLY A 130 -10.75 -3.22 -3.56
C GLY A 130 -11.96 -3.09 -2.66
N TYR A 131 -12.04 -4.02 -1.72
CA TYR A 131 -13.09 -4.05 -0.71
C TYR A 131 -12.46 -4.31 0.65
N ASP A 132 -12.56 -3.36 1.58
CA ASP A 132 -12.11 -3.57 2.95
C ASP A 132 -13.23 -4.24 3.75
N TYR A 133 -12.98 -5.37 4.39
CA TYR A 133 -13.95 -6.07 5.23
C TYR A 133 -13.44 -6.26 6.65
N ASN A 134 -14.07 -5.62 7.63
CA ASN A 134 -13.80 -5.84 9.04
C ASN A 134 -14.55 -7.08 9.53
N VAL A 135 -13.80 -8.16 9.73
CA VAL A 135 -14.33 -9.48 10.10
C VAL A 135 -15.03 -9.44 11.46
N ARG A 136 -14.52 -8.64 12.40
CA ARG A 136 -15.07 -8.54 13.76
C ARG A 136 -16.37 -7.74 13.78
N ALA A 137 -16.38 -6.62 13.07
CA ALA A 137 -17.52 -5.70 13.04
C ALA A 137 -18.60 -6.09 12.03
N LYS A 138 -18.31 -7.00 11.11
CA LYS A 138 -19.17 -7.45 10.01
C LYS A 138 -19.64 -6.29 9.12
N ASP A 139 -18.76 -5.31 8.92
CA ASP A 139 -18.95 -4.20 7.99
C ASP A 139 -17.77 -4.13 7.02
N GLY A 140 -17.99 -3.41 5.92
CA GLY A 140 -16.97 -3.25 4.89
C GLY A 140 -17.32 -2.12 3.94
N GLN A 141 -16.34 -1.70 3.16
CA GLN A 141 -16.46 -0.62 2.19
C GLN A 141 -15.78 -1.00 0.89
N PHE A 142 -16.41 -0.66 -0.24
CA PHE A 142 -15.71 -0.67 -1.52
C PHE A 142 -14.84 0.59 -1.61
N PHE A 143 -13.69 0.51 -2.27
CA PHE A 143 -12.88 1.69 -2.50
C PHE A 143 -12.22 1.72 -3.88
N VAL A 144 -12.04 2.95 -4.38
CA VAL A 144 -11.11 3.29 -5.45
C VAL A 144 -10.12 4.30 -4.90
N ARG A 145 -8.84 4.03 -5.02
CA ARG A 145 -7.77 4.88 -4.48
C ARG A 145 -6.76 5.23 -5.55
N ILE A 146 -6.44 6.51 -5.63
CA ILE A 146 -5.32 7.03 -6.43
C ILE A 146 -4.29 7.55 -5.45
N ALA A 147 -3.05 7.11 -5.55
CA ALA A 147 -1.96 7.52 -4.68
C ALA A 147 -0.70 7.84 -5.49
N VAL A 148 0.12 8.71 -4.91
CA VAL A 148 1.48 8.99 -5.38
C VAL A 148 2.46 8.60 -4.30
N GLY A 149 3.56 7.95 -4.67
CA GLY A 149 4.52 7.45 -3.70
C GLY A 149 5.75 6.83 -4.31
N ILE A 150 6.72 6.47 -3.47
CA ILE A 150 7.82 5.61 -3.86
C ILE A 150 7.32 4.18 -3.72
N GLY A 151 7.37 3.38 -4.79
CA GLY A 151 6.69 2.09 -4.85
C GLY A 151 7.52 0.93 -5.41
N ALA A 152 6.82 -0.07 -5.96
CA ALA A 152 7.40 -1.33 -6.39
C ALA A 152 8.25 -1.15 -7.63
N GLY A 153 7.84 -0.25 -8.51
CA GLY A 153 8.55 0.15 -9.72
C GLY A 153 9.93 0.70 -9.40
N VAL A 154 10.08 1.48 -8.32
CA VAL A 154 11.40 1.96 -7.86
C VAL A 154 12.26 0.79 -7.38
N ALA A 155 11.70 -0.11 -6.57
CA ALA A 155 12.41 -1.30 -6.09
C ALA A 155 12.80 -2.26 -7.24
N MET A 156 11.93 -2.46 -8.22
CA MET A 156 12.16 -3.30 -9.40
C MET A 156 13.23 -2.70 -10.32
N VAL A 157 13.18 -1.38 -10.56
CA VAL A 157 14.20 -0.68 -11.36
C VAL A 157 15.58 -0.73 -10.69
N MET A 158 15.66 -0.54 -9.36
CA MET A 158 16.93 -0.66 -8.62
C MET A 158 17.51 -2.08 -8.66
N LYS A 159 16.67 -3.11 -8.73
CA LYS A 159 17.09 -4.52 -8.88
C LYS A 159 17.41 -4.94 -10.32
N GLY A 160 17.25 -4.06 -11.31
CA GLY A 160 17.58 -4.34 -12.71
C GLY A 160 16.55 -5.18 -13.47
N TRP A 161 15.27 -5.14 -13.07
CA TRP A 161 14.16 -5.83 -13.77
C TRP A 161 13.83 -5.27 -15.16
N THR A 162 14.39 -4.12 -15.57
CA THR A 162 14.14 -3.49 -16.88
C THR A 162 15.16 -3.88 -17.96
N LYS A 163 15.59 -5.15 -17.99
CA LYS A 163 16.56 -5.65 -18.97
C LYS A 163 16.06 -6.87 -19.75
#